data_AF-I3UAC7-F1
#
_entry.id   AF-I3UAC7-F1
#
_cell.length_a   1.000
_cell.length_b   1.000
_cell.length_c   1.000
_cell.angle_alpha   90.00
_cell.angle_beta   90.00
_cell.angle_gamma   90.00
#
_symmetry.space_group_name_H-M   'P 1'
#
loop_
_entity.id
_entity.type
_entity.pdbx_description
1 polymer ?
#
loop_
_entity_poly.entity_id
_entity_poly.type
_entity_poly.pdbx_seq_one_letter_code
_entity_poly.pdbx_strand_id
1 'polypeptide(L)'
;MTERQHWKHARKILCIRLDNMGDVLMTTPAMRALKTAVPGRSITLLASPAGVALAPHMPFVDSTITYNAPWLKNADNCPMADEQTLQALRAGHFDAAVIFTVYSQSPLPAALLCRLAGIPMTLAYCRENPIGYCQTGCLRPSPSWLRGMKCNANWIWLRRCRLFLPIPA
;
A
#
# COMPACT_ATOMS: atom_id res chain seq x y z
N MET A 1 0.88 -23.08 5.77
CA MET A 1 0.80 -22.44 4.44
C MET A 1 1.80 -21.29 4.39
N THR A 2 2.62 -21.22 3.34
CA THR A 2 3.69 -20.20 3.22
C THR A 2 3.08 -18.82 2.96
N GLU A 3 3.73 -17.73 3.40
CA GLU A 3 3.27 -16.34 3.17
C GLU A 3 2.86 -16.06 1.70
N ARG A 4 3.58 -16.65 0.73
CA ARG A 4 3.25 -16.52 -0.70
C ARG A 4 1.89 -17.11 -1.08
N GLN A 5 1.43 -18.17 -0.40
CA GLN A 5 0.14 -18.78 -0.68
C GLN A 5 -0.99 -17.84 -0.24
N HIS A 6 -0.89 -17.20 0.92
CA HIS A 6 -1.91 -16.26 1.39
C HIS A 6 -2.09 -15.06 0.43
N TRP A 7 -1.00 -14.50 -0.09
CA TRP A 7 -1.06 -13.42 -1.09
C TRP A 7 -1.64 -13.82 -2.46
N LYS A 8 -1.57 -15.11 -2.83
CA LYS A 8 -2.23 -15.62 -4.03
C LYS A 8 -3.75 -15.72 -3.85
N HIS A 9 -4.20 -15.97 -2.63
CA HIS A 9 -5.63 -16.08 -2.30
C HIS A 9 -6.30 -14.74 -1.97
N ALA A 10 -5.54 -13.69 -1.63
CA ALA A 10 -6.09 -12.36 -1.35
C ALA A 10 -6.85 -11.78 -2.56
N ARG A 11 -8.14 -11.52 -2.41
CA ARG A 11 -9.03 -11.00 -3.46
C ARG A 11 -9.33 -9.51 -3.27
N LYS A 12 -9.51 -9.04 -2.04
CA LYS A 12 -9.74 -7.62 -1.74
C LYS A 12 -8.45 -6.99 -1.21
N ILE A 13 -7.80 -6.18 -2.03
CA ILE A 13 -6.55 -5.50 -1.66
C ILE A 13 -6.79 -4.01 -1.44
N LEU A 14 -6.34 -3.54 -0.30
CA LEU A 14 -6.24 -2.12 0.02
C LEU A 14 -4.86 -1.59 -0.40
N CYS A 15 -4.83 -0.62 -1.32
CA CYS A 15 -3.64 0.13 -1.68
C CYS A 15 -3.64 1.45 -0.91
N ILE A 16 -2.60 1.71 -0.11
CA ILE A 16 -2.50 2.93 0.70
C ILE A 16 -1.44 3.85 0.10
N ARG A 17 -1.86 5.03 -0.33
CA ARG A 17 -0.98 6.12 -0.81
C ARG A 17 -1.61 7.46 -0.43
N LEU A 18 -1.23 7.96 0.74
CA LEU A 18 -1.85 9.12 1.40
C LEU A 18 -1.23 10.47 0.97
N ASP A 19 -0.24 10.43 0.08
CA ASP A 19 0.49 11.58 -0.44
C ASP A 19 -0.32 12.41 -1.46
N ASN A 20 0.37 13.31 -2.15
CA ASN A 20 -0.16 14.12 -3.23
C ASN A 20 -0.51 13.27 -4.48
N MET A 21 -1.24 13.90 -5.39
CA MET A 21 -1.66 13.32 -6.66
C MET A 21 -0.49 12.70 -7.47
N GLY A 22 0.65 13.39 -7.55
CA GLY A 22 1.82 12.89 -8.30
C GLY A 22 2.38 11.59 -7.73
N ASP A 23 2.33 11.42 -6.42
CA ASP A 23 2.77 10.22 -5.74
C ASP A 23 1.85 9.02 -5.99
N VAL A 24 0.55 9.26 -6.08
CA VAL A 24 -0.44 8.24 -6.51
C VAL A 24 -0.20 7.85 -7.95
N LEU A 25 -0.01 8.83 -8.85
CA LEU A 25 0.26 8.57 -10.27
C LEU A 25 1.47 7.65 -10.46
N MET A 26 2.54 7.86 -9.70
CA MET A 26 3.75 7.05 -9.81
C MET A 26 3.57 5.62 -9.27
N THR A 27 2.57 5.38 -8.41
CA THR A 27 2.23 4.04 -7.89
C THR A 27 1.27 3.25 -8.78
N THR A 28 0.70 3.88 -9.82
CA THR A 28 -0.25 3.23 -10.74
C THR A 28 0.26 1.94 -11.40
N PRO A 29 1.55 1.79 -11.80
CA PRO A 29 2.01 0.54 -12.41
C PRO A 29 1.99 -0.62 -11.41
N ALA A 30 2.30 -0.35 -10.14
CA ALA A 30 2.27 -1.34 -9.07
C ALA A 30 0.84 -1.78 -8.74
N MET A 31 -0.10 -0.83 -8.64
CA MET A 31 -1.52 -1.13 -8.42
C MET A 31 -2.11 -1.94 -9.58
N ARG A 32 -1.77 -1.60 -10.83
CA ARG A 32 -2.19 -2.36 -12.00
C ARG A 32 -1.64 -3.78 -11.99
N ALA A 33 -0.36 -3.96 -11.65
CA ALA A 33 0.23 -5.29 -11.52
C ALA A 33 -0.46 -6.13 -10.44
N LEU A 34 -0.81 -5.53 -9.30
CA LEU A 34 -1.57 -6.22 -8.24
C LEU A 34 -2.94 -6.67 -8.75
N LYS A 35 -3.68 -5.81 -9.46
CA LYS A 35 -4.99 -6.10 -10.06
C LYS A 35 -4.93 -7.27 -11.05
N THR A 36 -3.95 -7.26 -11.95
CA THR A 36 -3.87 -8.25 -13.04
C THR A 36 -3.23 -9.58 -12.62
N ALA A 37 -2.52 -9.62 -11.49
CA ALA A 37 -1.82 -10.82 -11.05
C ALA A 37 -2.75 -11.98 -10.65
N VAL A 38 -3.97 -11.69 -10.22
CA VAL A 38 -4.97 -12.70 -9.84
C VAL A 38 -6.33 -12.31 -10.44
N PRO A 39 -6.94 -13.16 -11.29
CA PRO A 39 -8.25 -12.87 -11.86
C PRO A 39 -9.32 -12.61 -10.80
N GLY A 40 -10.14 -11.57 -11.02
CA GLY A 40 -11.23 -11.18 -10.13
C GLY A 40 -10.80 -10.65 -8.77
N ARG A 41 -9.57 -10.13 -8.66
CA ARG A 41 -9.12 -9.32 -7.52
C ARG A 41 -9.71 -7.91 -7.62
N SER A 42 -10.09 -7.33 -6.49
CA SER A 42 -10.48 -5.93 -6.38
C SER A 42 -9.39 -5.11 -5.67
N ILE A 43 -9.18 -3.89 -6.14
CA ILE A 43 -8.28 -2.91 -5.60
C ILE A 43 -9.10 -1.74 -5.07
N THR A 44 -8.90 -1.41 -3.80
CA THR A 44 -9.40 -0.17 -3.20
C THR A 44 -8.24 0.75 -2.89
N LEU A 45 -8.32 2.01 -3.31
CA LEU A 45 -7.30 3.02 -3.01
C LEU A 45 -7.70 3.85 -1.79
N LEU A 46 -6.89 3.81 -0.73
CA LEU A 46 -6.94 4.78 0.37
C LEU A 46 -5.94 5.90 0.08
N ALA A 47 -6.45 7.10 -0.18
CA ALA A 47 -5.62 8.25 -0.55
C ALA A 47 -6.16 9.58 0.00
N SER A 48 -5.33 10.62 -0.04
CA SER A 48 -5.77 11.99 0.22
C SER A 48 -6.83 12.45 -0.78
N PRO A 49 -7.60 13.52 -0.51
CA PRO A 49 -8.55 14.07 -1.48
C PRO A 49 -7.92 14.34 -2.87
N ALA A 50 -6.69 14.85 -2.89
CA ALA A 50 -5.93 15.08 -4.12
C ALA A 50 -5.55 13.77 -4.85
N GLY A 51 -5.28 12.70 -4.10
CA GLY A 51 -5.01 11.38 -4.68
C GLY A 51 -6.27 10.71 -5.24
N VAL A 52 -7.39 10.82 -4.53
CA VAL A 52 -8.70 10.28 -4.97
C VAL A 52 -9.20 10.96 -6.24
N ALA A 53 -8.84 12.24 -6.47
CA ALA A 53 -9.16 12.93 -7.72
C ALA A 53 -8.63 12.23 -8.99
N LEU A 54 -7.63 11.34 -8.89
CA LEU A 54 -7.16 10.53 -10.01
C LEU A 54 -8.03 9.30 -10.32
N ALA A 55 -8.95 8.92 -9.42
CA ALA A 55 -9.71 7.68 -9.55
C ALA A 55 -10.41 7.51 -10.92
N PRO A 56 -11.03 8.54 -11.53
CA PRO A 56 -11.64 8.43 -12.85
C PRO A 56 -10.66 8.03 -13.97
N HIS A 57 -9.36 8.24 -13.77
CA HIS A 57 -8.30 7.92 -14.73
C HIS A 57 -7.62 6.57 -14.43
N MET A 58 -8.07 5.84 -13.41
CA MET A 58 -7.47 4.58 -12.95
C MET A 58 -8.49 3.44 -13.02
N PRO A 59 -8.81 2.89 -14.21
CA PRO A 59 -9.86 1.87 -14.39
C PRO A 59 -9.57 0.54 -13.66
N PHE A 60 -8.35 0.34 -13.18
CA PHE A 60 -7.95 -0.83 -12.38
C PHE A 60 -8.22 -0.66 -10.88
N VAL A 61 -8.65 0.52 -10.42
CA VAL A 61 -9.07 0.81 -9.05
C VAL A 61 -10.60 0.71 -8.99
N ASP A 62 -11.11 -0.26 -8.22
CA ASP A 62 -12.55 -0.54 -8.15
C ASP A 62 -13.28 0.39 -7.18
N SER A 63 -12.58 0.90 -6.17
CA SER A 63 -13.16 1.78 -5.15
C SER A 63 -12.10 2.68 -4.54
N THR A 64 -12.53 3.80 -3.96
CA THR A 64 -11.64 4.71 -3.25
C THR A 64 -12.18 5.04 -1.88
N ILE A 65 -11.27 5.28 -0.94
CA ILE A 65 -11.55 5.79 0.40
C ILE A 65 -10.70 7.05 0.54
N THR A 66 -11.36 8.17 0.81
CA THR A 66 -10.68 9.44 1.02
C THR A 66 -10.27 9.55 2.48
N TYR A 67 -9.00 9.81 2.75
CA TYR A 67 -8.49 9.99 4.10
C TYR A 67 -7.35 11.02 4.13
N ASN A 68 -7.53 12.08 4.92
CA ASN A 68 -6.49 13.08 5.15
C ASN A 68 -5.77 12.74 6.47
N ALA A 69 -4.64 12.04 6.37
CA ALA A 69 -4.02 11.43 7.53
C ALA A 69 -3.21 12.43 8.39
N PRO A 70 -3.49 12.58 9.70
CA PRO A 70 -2.97 13.67 10.55
C PRO A 70 -1.44 13.72 10.66
N TRP A 71 -0.74 12.63 10.36
CA TRP A 71 0.72 12.55 10.36
C TRP A 71 1.39 13.05 9.07
N LEU A 72 0.63 13.60 8.11
CA LEU A 72 1.14 14.20 6.88
C LEU A 72 1.09 15.74 6.94
N LYS A 73 1.98 16.40 6.19
CA LYS A 73 2.19 17.86 6.26
C LYS A 73 0.96 18.71 5.91
N ASN A 74 0.02 18.17 5.14
CA ASN A 74 -1.19 18.87 4.66
C ASN A 74 -2.47 18.32 5.30
N ALA A 75 -2.34 17.71 6.47
CA ALA A 75 -3.43 17.01 7.10
C ALA A 75 -4.26 17.90 8.01
N ASP A 76 -5.57 17.67 7.95
CA ASP A 76 -6.49 18.20 8.94
C ASP A 76 -6.47 17.28 10.16
N ASN A 77 -6.17 17.84 11.34
CA ASN A 77 -6.19 17.08 12.59
C ASN A 77 -7.62 16.95 13.11
N CYS A 78 -8.47 16.21 12.38
CA CYS A 78 -9.85 15.92 12.78
C CYS A 78 -9.97 14.49 13.33
N PRO A 79 -10.09 14.27 14.65
CA PRO A 79 -10.18 12.93 15.24
C PRO A 79 -11.35 12.09 14.72
N MET A 80 -12.46 12.74 14.33
CA MET A 80 -13.61 12.04 13.76
C MET A 80 -13.30 11.42 12.38
N ALA A 81 -12.38 12.01 11.62
CA ALA A 81 -11.97 11.48 10.33
C ALA A 81 -11.22 10.15 10.46
N ASP A 82 -10.43 9.99 11.53
CA ASP A 82 -9.72 8.74 11.84
C ASP A 82 -10.71 7.60 12.15
N GLU A 83 -11.72 7.88 12.97
CA GLU A 83 -12.73 6.89 13.34
C GLU A 83 -13.59 6.48 12.14
N GLN A 84 -14.05 7.45 11.34
CA GLN A 84 -14.81 7.18 10.11
C GLN A 84 -14.01 6.35 9.11
N THR A 85 -12.72 6.66 8.95
CA THR A 85 -11.83 5.90 8.09
C THR A 85 -11.64 4.48 8.63
N LEU A 86 -11.43 4.32 9.94
CA LEU A 86 -11.29 3.01 10.56
C LEU A 86 -12.55 2.14 10.38
N GLN A 87 -13.74 2.74 10.53
CA GLN A 87 -15.01 2.06 10.27
C GLN A 87 -15.15 1.66 8.80
N ALA A 88 -14.82 2.54 7.87
CA ALA A 88 -14.82 2.23 6.43
C ALA A 88 -13.85 1.10 6.08
N LEU A 89 -12.66 1.08 6.69
CA LEU A 89 -11.68 0.02 6.49
C LEU A 89 -12.16 -1.33 7.03
N ARG A 90 -12.82 -1.35 8.19
CA ARG A 90 -13.44 -2.56 8.76
C ARG A 90 -14.55 -3.10 7.87
N ALA A 91 -15.42 -2.22 7.38
CA ALA A 91 -16.52 -2.58 6.49
C ALA A 91 -16.05 -3.10 5.12
N GLY A 92 -14.85 -2.70 4.67
CA GLY A 92 -14.28 -3.18 3.40
C GLY A 92 -13.94 -4.67 3.39
N HIS A 93 -13.67 -5.27 4.55
CA HIS A 93 -13.21 -6.66 4.70
C HIS A 93 -12.03 -6.98 3.78
N PHE A 94 -10.94 -6.22 3.92
CA PHE A 94 -9.75 -6.41 3.10
C PHE A 94 -8.96 -7.65 3.53
N ASP A 95 -8.55 -8.46 2.55
CA ASP A 95 -7.68 -9.62 2.80
C ASP A 95 -6.24 -9.18 2.99
N ALA A 96 -5.84 -8.08 2.34
CA ALA A 96 -4.48 -7.58 2.38
C ALA A 96 -4.41 -6.07 2.16
N ALA A 97 -3.36 -5.44 2.69
CA ALA A 97 -3.00 -4.06 2.46
C ALA A 97 -1.58 -3.93 1.91
N VAL A 98 -1.39 -3.04 0.94
CA VAL A 98 -0.08 -2.66 0.39
C VAL A 98 0.12 -1.17 0.64
N ILE A 99 1.17 -0.84 1.38
CA ILE A 99 1.48 0.54 1.77
C ILE A 99 2.61 1.07 0.89
N PHE A 100 2.28 2.12 0.15
CA PHE A 100 3.21 2.85 -0.69
C PHE A 100 3.63 4.14 0.02
N THR A 101 4.86 4.16 0.56
CA THR A 101 5.48 5.36 1.15
C THR A 101 6.73 5.78 0.36
N VAL A 102 7.08 7.06 0.47
CA VAL A 102 8.38 7.56 0.00
C VAL A 102 9.46 7.32 1.07
N TYR A 103 10.73 7.43 0.69
CA TYR A 103 11.88 7.15 1.56
C TYR A 103 11.86 7.90 2.91
N SER A 104 11.35 9.14 2.93
CA SER A 104 11.29 9.99 4.12
C SER A 104 10.10 9.70 5.04
N GLN A 105 9.19 8.81 4.65
CA GLN A 105 7.98 8.51 5.40
C GLN A 105 8.02 7.13 6.04
N SER A 106 7.54 7.05 7.27
CA SER A 106 7.34 5.77 7.93
C SER A 106 6.01 5.16 7.50
N PRO A 107 5.97 3.87 7.10
CA PRO A 107 4.71 3.16 6.84
C PRO A 107 3.97 2.78 8.13
N LEU A 108 4.59 2.94 9.31
CA LEU A 108 4.08 2.43 10.58
C LEU A 108 2.68 2.97 10.95
N PRO A 109 2.36 4.26 10.79
CA PRO A 109 1.02 4.76 11.13
C PRO A 109 -0.08 4.09 10.27
N ALA A 110 0.19 3.92 8.98
CA ALA A 110 -0.72 3.23 8.07
C ALA A 110 -0.81 1.72 8.41
N ALA A 111 0.30 1.09 8.77
CA ALA A 111 0.30 -0.31 9.19
C ALA A 111 -0.48 -0.54 10.49
N LEU A 112 -0.37 0.38 11.45
CA LEU A 112 -1.18 0.39 12.67
C LEU A 112 -2.67 0.53 12.35
N LEU A 113 -3.03 1.46 11.46
CA LEU A 113 -4.42 1.64 11.01
C LEU A 113 -4.97 0.34 10.39
N CYS A 114 -4.20 -0.32 9.51
CA CYS A 114 -4.58 -1.62 8.94
C CYS A 114 -4.81 -2.69 10.01
N ARG A 115 -3.93 -2.74 11.02
CA ARG A 115 -4.04 -3.69 12.13
C ARG A 115 -5.28 -3.43 12.98
N LEU A 116 -5.59 -2.17 13.29
CA LEU A 116 -6.80 -1.79 14.02
C LEU A 116 -8.08 -2.04 13.21
N ALA A 117 -7.98 -2.00 11.88
CA ALA A 117 -9.06 -2.36 10.96
C ALA A 117 -9.24 -3.88 10.81
N GLY A 118 -8.36 -4.70 11.39
CA GLY A 118 -8.42 -6.16 11.31
C GLY A 118 -7.91 -6.75 9.99
N ILE A 119 -7.12 -6.00 9.22
CA ILE A 119 -6.54 -6.49 7.96
C ILE A 119 -5.40 -7.46 8.29
N PRO A 120 -5.47 -8.74 7.86
CA PRO A 120 -4.57 -9.77 8.35
C PRO A 120 -3.17 -9.69 7.72
N MET A 121 -3.05 -9.14 6.51
CA MET A 121 -1.77 -9.06 5.79
C MET A 121 -1.46 -7.62 5.40
N THR A 122 -0.29 -7.13 5.79
CA THR A 122 0.19 -5.79 5.42
C THR A 122 1.60 -5.89 4.87
N LEU A 123 1.79 -5.38 3.64
CA LEU A 123 3.06 -5.32 2.93
C LEU A 123 3.50 -3.86 2.80
N ALA A 124 4.70 -3.56 3.28
CA ALA A 124 5.25 -2.21 3.26
C ALA A 124 6.78 -2.22 3.20
N TYR A 125 7.36 -1.20 2.58
CA TYR A 125 8.79 -0.91 2.75
C TYR A 125 9.01 -0.12 4.04
N CYS A 126 9.71 -0.71 5.01
CA CYS A 126 10.03 -0.08 6.29
C CYS A 126 11.56 -0.03 6.47
N ARG A 127 12.08 1.06 7.03
CA ARG A 127 13.51 1.13 7.41
C ARG A 127 13.72 0.63 8.83
N GLU A 128 12.72 0.89 9.67
CA GLU A 128 12.67 0.46 11.06
C GLU A 128 12.44 -1.07 11.12
N ASN A 129 12.63 -1.69 12.29
CA ASN A 129 12.31 -3.10 12.53
C ASN A 129 10.90 -3.22 13.14
N PRO A 130 9.83 -3.45 12.32
CA PRO A 130 8.47 -3.31 12.78
C PRO A 130 7.95 -4.65 13.32
N ILE A 131 8.49 -5.11 14.45
CA ILE A 131 8.07 -6.38 15.05
C ILE A 131 6.56 -6.29 15.37
N GLY A 132 5.77 -7.16 14.74
CA GLY A 132 4.32 -7.31 15.00
C GLY A 132 3.37 -6.37 14.25
N TYR A 133 3.86 -5.32 13.58
CA TYR A 133 3.02 -4.36 12.83
C TYR A 133 2.99 -4.60 11.32
N CYS A 134 4.06 -5.16 10.74
CA CYS A 134 4.08 -5.63 9.35
C CYS A 134 4.43 -7.11 9.34
N GLN A 135 3.45 -7.97 9.05
CA GLN A 135 3.65 -9.42 9.11
C GLN A 135 4.26 -10.01 7.83
N THR A 136 4.37 -9.27 6.73
CA THR A 136 4.86 -9.87 5.47
C THR A 136 5.69 -8.87 4.66
N GLY A 137 7.02 -9.01 4.73
CA GLY A 137 7.93 -8.44 3.74
C GLY A 137 8.42 -7.01 3.98
N CYS A 138 9.18 -6.79 5.05
CA CYS A 138 10.10 -5.65 5.12
C CYS A 138 11.28 -5.90 4.15
N LEU A 139 11.22 -5.38 2.92
CA LEU A 139 12.28 -5.55 1.91
C LEU A 139 13.53 -4.73 2.29
N ARG A 140 14.49 -5.31 3.01
CA ARG A 140 15.79 -4.67 3.31
C ARG A 140 16.72 -4.65 2.08
N PRO A 141 17.22 -3.51 1.58
CA PRO A 141 18.22 -3.49 0.51
C PRO A 141 19.62 -3.88 1.05
N SER A 142 20.45 -4.53 0.22
CA SER A 142 21.86 -4.75 0.56
C SER A 142 22.68 -3.47 0.34
N PRO A 143 23.78 -3.25 1.10
CA PRO A 143 24.44 -1.93 1.19
C PRO A 143 25.08 -1.40 -0.10
N SER A 144 25.36 -2.25 -1.10
CA SER A 144 26.14 -1.87 -2.29
C SER A 144 25.40 -0.98 -3.29
N TRP A 145 24.06 -0.92 -3.23
CA TRP A 145 23.23 -0.28 -4.26
C TRP A 145 22.85 1.18 -3.97
N LEU A 146 23.17 1.70 -2.79
CA LEU A 146 22.74 3.02 -2.31
C LEU A 146 23.59 4.20 -2.83
N ARG A 147 24.65 3.95 -3.61
CA ARG A 147 25.67 4.97 -3.91
C ARG A 147 25.36 5.93 -5.07
N GLY A 148 24.20 5.89 -5.72
CA GLY A 148 24.01 6.77 -6.89
C GLY A 148 22.62 6.98 -7.44
N MET A 149 21.56 6.49 -6.80
CA MET A 149 20.19 6.69 -7.29
C MET A 149 19.33 7.26 -6.17
N LYS A 150 18.65 8.38 -6.44
CA LYS A 150 17.42 8.76 -5.73
C LYS A 150 16.39 7.66 -6.00
N CYS A 151 16.52 6.53 -5.29
CA CYS A 151 15.69 5.35 -5.47
C CYS A 151 14.27 5.67 -5.01
N ASN A 152 13.44 6.09 -5.95
CA ASN A 152 12.02 6.22 -5.73
C ASN A 152 11.44 4.82 -5.48
N ALA A 153 10.73 4.62 -4.37
CA ALA A 153 10.28 3.30 -3.89
C ALA A 153 9.53 2.51 -4.97
N ASN A 154 8.90 3.17 -5.94
CA ASN A 154 8.23 2.57 -7.10
C ASN A 154 9.09 1.61 -7.94
N TRP A 155 10.40 1.83 -8.05
CA TRP A 155 11.28 0.93 -8.82
C TRP A 155 11.65 -0.36 -8.06
N ILE A 156 11.68 -0.30 -6.72
CA ILE A 156 11.95 -1.47 -5.86
C ILE A 156 10.78 -2.47 -5.97
N TRP A 157 9.54 -2.00 -6.10
CA TRP A 157 8.36 -2.83 -6.28
C TRP A 157 8.38 -3.64 -7.58
N LEU A 158 8.72 -3.00 -8.72
CA LEU A 158 8.74 -3.65 -10.04
C LEU A 158 9.83 -4.71 -10.18
N ARG A 159 11.04 -4.49 -9.64
CA ARG A 159 12.15 -5.44 -9.78
C ARG A 159 12.16 -6.58 -8.77
N ARG A 160 11.49 -6.43 -7.63
CA ARG A 160 11.59 -7.37 -6.50
C ARG A 160 10.29 -8.11 -6.18
N CYS A 161 9.19 -7.82 -6.87
CA CYS A 161 7.98 -8.65 -6.90
C CYS A 161 8.21 -9.99 -7.66
N ARG A 162 9.13 -10.84 -7.17
CA ARG A 162 9.13 -12.29 -7.45
C ARG A 162 7.94 -13.02 -6.80
N LEU A 163 7.04 -12.28 -6.15
CA LEU A 163 5.74 -12.75 -5.69
C LEU A 163 4.71 -12.85 -6.82
N PHE A 164 4.91 -12.15 -7.95
CA PHE A 164 3.91 -11.97 -9.00
C PHE A 164 4.37 -12.21 -10.45
N LEU A 165 5.64 -12.58 -10.67
CA LEU A 165 6.13 -12.99 -12.00
C LEU A 165 6.22 -14.53 -12.10
N PRO A 166 5.80 -15.15 -13.22
CA PRO A 166 6.17 -16.53 -13.50
C PRO A 166 7.70 -16.60 -13.61
N ILE A 167 8.28 -17.63 -13.01
CA ILE A 167 9.70 -17.95 -13.17
C ILE A 167 9.88 -18.34 -14.64
N PRO A 168 10.80 -17.71 -15.42
CA PRO A 168 11.19 -18.30 -16.70
C PRO A 168 11.87 -19.63 -16.40
N ALA A 169 11.42 -20.68 -17.09
CA ALA A 169 11.98 -22.03 -16.99
C ALA A 169 13.51 -22.05 -17.19
#